data_AF-A0A2T3XJJ9-F1
#
_entry.id   AF-A0A2T3XJJ9-F1
#
_cell.length_a   1.000
_cell.length_b   1.000
_cell.length_c   1.000
_cell.angle_alpha   90.00
_cell.angle_beta   90.00
_cell.angle_gamma   90.00
#
_symmetry.space_group_name_H-M   'P 1'
#
loop_
_entity.id
_entity.type
_entity.pdbx_description
1 polymer ?
#
loop_
_entity_poly.entity_id
_entity_poly.type
_entity_poly.pdbx_seq_one_letter_code
_entity_poly.pdbx_strand_id
1 'polypeptide(L)'
;SDYYAAGGRITGFQNGLAIAGDYMSAASFLGISALVYTSGYDGLIYSIGFLVGWPLILFLIAERLRNLGKYTFADVASYRLKQKDVRILSACGSLVVVSLYLIAQMVGAGKLIELLFGLNYHVAVILVGVLMVMYVLFGGMLATTWVQIIKAVMLLSGAS
;
A
#
# COMPACT_ATOMS: atom_id res chain seq x y z
N SER A 1 21.00 -7.90 0.38
CA SER A 1 20.22 -8.45 1.51
C SER A 1 19.66 -7.35 2.39
N ASP A 2 20.46 -6.34 2.77
CA ASP A 2 19.99 -5.21 3.58
C ASP A 2 18.92 -4.34 2.91
N TYR A 3 19.00 -4.15 1.59
CA TYR A 3 18.06 -3.30 0.85
C TYR A 3 16.63 -3.88 0.75
N TYR A 4 16.51 -5.20 0.62
CA TYR A 4 15.24 -5.92 0.43
C TYR A 4 14.71 -6.61 1.70
N ALA A 5 15.53 -6.79 2.73
CA ALA A 5 15.12 -7.47 3.97
C ALA A 5 15.38 -6.64 5.23
N ALA A 6 15.75 -5.36 5.10
CA ALA A 6 16.00 -4.48 6.23
C ALA A 6 16.98 -5.07 7.27
N GLY A 7 17.88 -5.95 6.84
CA GLY A 7 18.78 -6.70 7.73
C GLY A 7 18.10 -7.49 8.86
N GLY A 8 16.79 -7.80 8.76
CA GLY A 8 16.01 -8.42 9.84
C GLY A 8 15.74 -7.52 11.05
N ARG A 9 15.96 -6.19 10.94
CA ARG A 9 15.84 -5.23 12.05
C ARG A 9 14.43 -4.66 12.30
N ILE A 10 13.45 -5.02 11.46
CA ILE A 10 12.07 -4.54 11.61
C ILE A 10 11.32 -5.48 12.55
N THR A 11 10.85 -4.94 13.68
CA THR A 11 10.03 -5.70 14.62
C THR A 11 8.62 -5.96 14.06
N GLY A 12 7.96 -7.03 14.50
CA GLY A 12 6.61 -7.39 14.02
C GLY A 12 5.58 -6.27 14.21
N PHE A 13 5.71 -5.48 15.28
CA PHE A 13 4.85 -4.33 15.53
C PHE A 13 5.11 -3.19 14.53
N GLN A 14 6.37 -2.87 14.24
CA GLN A 14 6.74 -1.86 13.24
C GLN A 14 6.25 -2.25 11.85
N ASN A 15 6.38 -3.52 11.47
CA ASN A 15 5.86 -3.99 10.19
C ASN A 15 4.32 -3.94 10.16
N GLY A 16 3.65 -4.40 11.23
CA GLY A 16 2.19 -4.34 11.32
C GLY A 16 1.63 -2.92 11.20
N LEU A 17 2.27 -1.95 11.87
CA LEU A 17 1.88 -0.55 11.81
C LEU A 17 2.17 0.08 10.43
N ALA A 18 3.30 -0.27 9.81
CA ALA A 18 3.61 0.17 8.45
C ALA A 18 2.59 -0.35 7.43
N ILE A 19 2.18 -1.63 7.53
CA ILE A 19 1.18 -2.19 6.63
C ILE A 19 -0.20 -1.55 6.90
N ALA A 20 -0.55 -1.26 8.16
CA ALA A 20 -1.76 -0.50 8.46
C ALA A 20 -1.74 0.91 7.83
N GLY A 21 -0.60 1.61 7.86
CA GLY A 21 -0.42 2.90 7.18
C GLY A 21 -0.53 2.85 5.66
N ASP A 22 -0.11 1.73 5.06
CA ASP A 22 -0.29 1.49 3.63
C ASP A 22 -1.75 1.14 3.29
N TYR A 23 -2.42 0.37 4.15
CA TYR A 23 -3.84 0.04 4.00
C TYR A 23 -4.74 1.28 4.02
N MET A 24 -4.37 2.27 4.84
CA MET A 24 -5.03 3.60 4.92
C MET A 24 -4.59 4.58 3.82
N SER A 25 -3.98 4.12 2.73
CA SER A 25 -3.46 4.99 1.66
C SER A 25 -4.51 5.92 1.04
N ALA A 26 -4.04 6.94 0.31
CA ALA A 26 -4.86 7.94 -0.36
C ALA A 26 -5.95 7.33 -1.25
N ALA A 27 -5.68 6.17 -1.87
CA ALA A 27 -6.67 5.43 -2.65
C ALA A 27 -7.85 4.94 -1.78
N SER A 28 -7.57 4.41 -0.57
CA SER A 28 -8.60 3.98 0.37
C SER A 28 -9.35 5.18 0.97
N PHE A 29 -8.63 6.24 1.33
CA PHE A 29 -9.23 7.45 1.89
C PHE A 29 -10.14 8.17 0.88
N LEU A 30 -9.66 8.40 -0.35
CA LEU A 30 -10.45 8.99 -1.43
C LEU A 30 -11.55 8.04 -1.91
N GLY A 31 -11.30 6.73 -1.96
CA GLY A 31 -12.28 5.73 -2.37
C GLY A 31 -13.45 5.61 -1.41
N ILE A 32 -13.17 5.52 -0.10
CA ILE A 32 -14.21 5.44 0.93
C ILE A 32 -14.96 6.76 1.04
N SER A 33 -14.27 7.90 1.04
CA SER A 33 -14.94 9.22 1.10
C SER A 33 -15.81 9.48 -0.14
N ALA A 34 -15.36 9.11 -1.34
CA ALA A 34 -16.17 9.19 -2.55
C ALA A 34 -17.39 8.27 -2.48
N LEU A 35 -17.23 7.03 -2.01
CA LEU A 35 -18.33 6.07 -1.88
C LEU A 35 -19.38 6.54 -0.87
N VAL A 36 -18.95 7.07 0.28
CA VAL A 36 -19.86 7.65 1.29
C VAL A 36 -20.55 8.90 0.77
N TYR A 37 -19.85 9.75 0.01
CA TYR A 37 -20.45 10.91 -0.64
C TYR A 37 -21.54 10.52 -1.65
N THR A 38 -21.34 9.45 -2.43
CA THR A 38 -22.30 9.02 -3.45
C THR A 38 -23.44 8.15 -2.92
N SER A 39 -23.18 7.30 -1.93
CA SER A 39 -24.11 6.26 -1.47
C SER A 39 -24.70 6.53 -0.08
N GLY A 40 -24.32 7.64 0.57
CA GLY A 40 -24.83 8.01 1.89
C GLY A 40 -24.47 6.99 2.98
N TYR A 41 -25.39 6.77 3.92
CA TYR A 41 -25.15 5.92 5.10
C TYR A 41 -24.85 4.45 4.75
N ASP A 42 -25.33 3.96 3.60
CA ASP A 42 -25.03 2.60 3.12
C ASP A 42 -23.54 2.42 2.73
N GLY A 43 -22.84 3.52 2.41
CA GLY A 43 -21.39 3.52 2.17
C GLY A 43 -20.57 3.17 3.43
N LEU A 44 -21.12 3.40 4.63
CA LEU A 44 -20.46 3.03 5.89
C LEU A 44 -20.41 1.50 6.07
N ILE A 45 -21.42 0.77 5.60
CA ILE A 45 -21.43 -0.71 5.67
C ILE A 45 -20.28 -1.29 4.82
N TYR A 46 -20.04 -0.72 3.64
CA TYR A 46 -18.88 -1.08 2.81
C TYR A 46 -17.54 -0.78 3.48
N SER A 47 -17.47 0.32 4.24
CA SER A 47 -16.27 0.71 4.99
C SER A 47 -15.96 -0.27 6.13
N ILE A 48 -16.98 -0.78 6.82
CA ILE A 48 -16.85 -1.81 7.86
C ILE A 48 -16.35 -3.13 7.25
N GLY A 49 -16.92 -3.55 6.11
CA GLY A 49 -16.48 -4.75 5.40
C GLY A 49 -15.01 -4.68 4.98
N PHE A 50 -14.57 -3.51 4.49
CA PHE A 50 -13.17 -3.25 4.19
C PHE A 50 -12.29 -3.39 5.44
N LEU A 51 -12.65 -2.70 6.53
CA LEU A 51 -11.87 -2.69 7.77
C LEU A 51 -11.78 -4.08 8.43
N VAL A 52 -12.84 -4.88 8.42
CA VAL A 52 -12.88 -6.23 9.01
C VAL A 52 -12.20 -7.27 8.12
N GLY A 53 -12.27 -7.11 6.80
CA GLY A 53 -11.60 -8.01 5.86
C GLY A 53 -10.07 -8.01 5.99
N TRP A 54 -9.51 -6.87 6.41
CA TRP A 54 -8.06 -6.70 6.54
C TRP A 54 -7.41 -7.61 7.61
N PRO A 55 -7.81 -7.57 8.89
CA PRO A 55 -7.30 -8.51 9.90
C PRO A 55 -7.55 -9.97 9.51
N LEU A 56 -8.71 -10.27 8.92
CA LEU A 56 -9.07 -11.63 8.52
C LEU A 56 -8.07 -12.20 7.50
N ILE A 57 -7.76 -11.42 6.46
CA ILE A 57 -6.79 -11.79 5.43
C ILE A 57 -5.39 -11.90 6.03
N LEU A 58 -4.99 -10.94 6.88
CA LEU A 58 -3.69 -10.99 7.54
C LEU A 58 -3.54 -12.25 8.38
N PHE A 59 -4.51 -12.61 9.22
CA PHE A 59 -4.40 -13.80 10.06
C PHE A 59 -4.43 -15.10 9.23
N LEU A 60 -5.33 -15.23 8.25
CA LEU A 60 -5.48 -16.47 7.47
C LEU A 60 -4.33 -16.69 6.47
N ILE A 61 -3.84 -15.63 5.83
CA ILE A 61 -2.93 -15.73 4.69
C ILE A 61 -1.48 -15.41 5.11
N ALA A 62 -1.25 -14.46 6.03
CA ALA A 62 0.12 -14.08 6.38
C ALA A 62 0.87 -15.20 7.11
N GLU A 63 0.20 -15.98 7.98
CA GLU A 63 0.84 -17.11 8.66
C GLU A 63 1.26 -18.20 7.67
N ARG A 64 0.40 -18.49 6.68
CA ARG A 64 0.70 -19.46 5.62
C ARG A 64 1.88 -18.98 4.76
N LEU A 65 1.88 -17.72 4.32
CA LEU A 65 2.99 -17.12 3.56
C LEU A 65 4.30 -17.13 4.36
N ARG A 66 4.27 -16.81 5.66
CA ARG A 66 5.45 -16.82 6.53
C ARG A 66 6.08 -18.21 6.64
N ASN A 67 5.25 -19.25 6.77
CA ASN A 67 5.71 -20.63 6.87
C ASN A 67 6.27 -21.19 5.54
N LEU A 68 5.95 -20.58 4.40
CA LEU A 68 6.46 -20.99 3.08
C LEU A 68 7.86 -20.42 2.76
N GLY A 69 8.36 -19.44 3.52
CA GLY A 69 9.75 -18.94 3.39
C GLY A 69 10.10 -18.31 2.04
N LYS A 70 9.11 -17.91 1.24
CA LYS A 70 9.28 -17.26 -0.08
C LYS A 70 8.85 -15.80 -0.02
N TYR A 71 9.57 -14.95 -0.75
CA TYR A 71 9.43 -13.49 -0.66
C TYR A 71 8.35 -12.90 -1.58
N THR A 72 7.71 -13.69 -2.45
CA THR A 72 6.70 -13.20 -3.41
C THR A 72 5.52 -14.16 -3.48
N PHE A 73 4.30 -13.63 -3.61
CA PHE A 73 3.07 -14.44 -3.79
C PHE A 73 3.18 -15.40 -4.99
N ALA A 74 3.84 -14.96 -6.06
CA ALA A 74 4.17 -15.76 -7.23
C ALA A 74 5.01 -17.00 -6.89
N ASP A 75 5.96 -16.89 -5.96
CA ASP A 75 6.80 -18.02 -5.56
C ASP A 75 6.00 -19.05 -4.75
N VAL A 76 5.05 -18.61 -3.92
CA VAL A 76 4.15 -19.50 -3.16
C VAL A 76 3.15 -20.21 -4.06
N ALA A 77 2.58 -19.51 -5.05
CA ALA A 77 1.74 -20.13 -6.07
C ALA A 77 2.53 -21.14 -6.93
N SER A 78 3.78 -20.81 -7.27
CA SER A 78 4.68 -21.69 -8.03
C SER A 78 5.19 -22.91 -7.25
N TYR A 79 5.03 -22.93 -5.92
CA TYR A 79 5.39 -24.09 -5.10
C TYR A 79 4.40 -25.25 -5.28
N ARG A 80 3.15 -24.96 -5.68
CA ARG A 80 2.10 -25.96 -5.95
C ARG A 80 1.86 -26.23 -7.44
N LEU A 81 2.23 -25.32 -8.34
CA LEU A 81 1.99 -25.42 -9.79
C LEU A 81 3.26 -25.06 -10.56
N LYS A 82 3.49 -25.71 -11.71
CA LYS A 82 4.68 -25.61 -12.60
C LYS A 82 5.42 -24.26 -12.52
N GLN A 83 6.70 -24.33 -12.15
CA GLN A 83 7.51 -23.21 -11.64
C GLN A 83 7.74 -22.01 -12.59
N LYS A 84 7.71 -22.20 -13.92
CA LYS A 84 8.04 -21.12 -14.88
C LYS A 84 6.83 -20.32 -15.32
N ASP A 85 5.82 -20.97 -15.89
CA ASP A 85 4.68 -20.28 -16.50
C ASP A 85 3.82 -19.55 -15.46
N VAL A 86 3.61 -20.18 -14.29
CA VAL A 86 2.85 -19.58 -13.18
C VAL A 86 3.59 -18.39 -12.57
N ARG A 87 4.93 -18.43 -12.53
CA ARG A 87 5.73 -17.33 -12.02
C ARG A 87 5.68 -16.11 -12.95
N ILE A 88 5.75 -16.33 -14.27
CA ILE A 88 5.63 -15.26 -15.27
C ILE A 88 4.22 -14.66 -15.22
N LEU A 89 3.18 -15.50 -15.25
CA LEU A 89 1.80 -15.03 -15.18
C LEU A 89 1.51 -14.25 -13.90
N SER A 90 1.99 -14.74 -12.75
CA SER A 90 1.80 -14.06 -11.46
C SER A 90 2.59 -12.76 -11.38
N ALA A 91 3.80 -12.70 -11.93
CA ALA A 91 4.60 -11.48 -11.97
C ALA A 91 3.98 -10.43 -12.90
N CYS A 92 3.52 -10.83 -14.08
CA CYS A 92 2.78 -9.94 -14.98
C CYS A 92 1.49 -9.46 -14.33
N GLY A 93 0.72 -10.36 -13.70
CA GLY A 93 -0.50 -10.01 -12.97
C GLY A 93 -0.23 -9.01 -11.85
N SER A 94 0.80 -9.23 -11.03
CA SER A 94 1.16 -8.30 -9.97
C SER A 94 1.63 -6.95 -10.52
N LEU A 95 2.42 -6.94 -11.60
CA LEU A 95 2.85 -5.70 -12.25
C LEU A 95 1.67 -4.89 -12.80
N VAL A 96 0.69 -5.55 -13.44
CA VAL A 96 -0.52 -4.89 -13.94
C VAL A 96 -1.32 -4.29 -12.78
N VAL A 97 -1.57 -5.07 -11.72
CA VAL A 97 -2.31 -4.61 -10.55
C VAL A 97 -1.60 -3.43 -9.88
N VAL A 98 -0.29 -3.53 -9.65
CA VAL A 98 0.51 -2.46 -9.04
C VAL A 98 0.52 -1.22 -9.93
N SER A 99 0.63 -1.37 -11.25
CA SER A 99 0.63 -0.22 -12.18
C SER A 99 -0.69 0.55 -12.12
N LEU A 100 -1.83 -0.15 -12.17
CA LEU A 100 -3.15 0.48 -12.04
C LEU A 100 -3.31 1.16 -10.67
N TYR A 101 -2.84 0.51 -9.62
CA TYR A 101 -2.88 1.04 -8.26
C TYR A 101 -2.03 2.30 -8.08
N LEU A 102 -0.82 2.32 -8.66
CA LEU A 102 0.08 3.47 -8.62
C LEU A 102 -0.50 4.69 -9.35
N ILE A 103 -1.18 4.49 -10.48
CA ILE A 103 -1.87 5.57 -11.19
C ILE A 103 -2.90 6.22 -10.27
N ALA A 104 -3.76 5.41 -9.63
CA ALA A 104 -4.79 5.92 -8.71
C ALA A 104 -4.17 6.70 -7.53
N GLN A 105 -3.09 6.19 -6.93
CA GLN A 105 -2.40 6.89 -5.84
C GLN A 105 -1.77 8.22 -6.29
N MET A 106 -1.10 8.24 -7.45
CA MET A 106 -0.45 9.44 -7.98
C MET A 106 -1.46 10.54 -8.31
N VAL A 107 -2.60 10.16 -8.91
CA VAL A 107 -3.71 11.09 -9.17
C VAL A 107 -4.28 11.64 -7.86
N GLY A 108 -4.50 10.76 -6.87
CA GLY A 108 -5.02 11.16 -5.56
C GLY A 108 -4.08 12.14 -4.83
N ALA A 109 -2.78 11.84 -4.79
CA ALA A 109 -1.78 12.71 -4.17
C ALA A 109 -1.64 14.05 -4.93
N GLY A 110 -1.65 14.03 -6.26
CA GLY A 110 -1.59 15.24 -7.08
C GLY A 110 -2.79 16.16 -6.86
N LYS A 111 -4.00 15.60 -6.78
CA LYS A 111 -5.23 16.37 -6.50
C LYS A 111 -5.23 16.99 -5.10
N LEU A 112 -4.71 16.28 -4.10
CA LEU A 112 -4.58 16.82 -2.74
C LEU A 112 -3.62 18.02 -2.71
N ILE A 113 -2.47 17.94 -3.38
CA ILE A 113 -1.51 19.05 -3.44
C ILE A 113 -2.04 20.24 -4.24
N GLU A 114 -2.73 19.99 -5.36
CA GLU A 114 -3.44 21.03 -6.13
C GLU A 114 -4.44 21.79 -5.24
N LEU A 115 -5.24 21.08 -4.44
CA LEU A 115 -6.23 21.68 -3.54
C LEU A 115 -5.59 22.44 -2.37
N LEU A 116 -4.51 21.92 -1.79
CA LEU A 116 -3.87 22.52 -0.61
C LEU A 116 -3.02 23.75 -0.94
N PHE A 117 -2.29 23.72 -2.06
CA PHE A 117 -1.33 24.77 -2.43
C PHE A 117 -1.80 25.65 -3.60
N GLY A 118 -2.95 25.34 -4.22
CA GLY A 118 -3.48 26.07 -5.37
C GLY A 118 -2.60 25.95 -6.63
N LEU A 119 -1.72 24.96 -6.68
CA LEU A 119 -0.76 24.74 -7.79
C LEU A 119 -1.42 24.01 -8.95
N ASN A 120 -0.91 24.21 -10.17
CA ASN A 120 -1.38 23.46 -11.34
C ASN A 120 -1.15 21.95 -11.13
N TYR A 121 -2.19 21.15 -11.41
CA TYR A 121 -2.17 19.69 -11.28
C TYR A 121 -0.93 19.02 -11.89
N HIS A 122 -0.50 19.45 -13.09
CA HIS A 122 0.65 18.86 -13.76
C HIS A 122 1.94 19.07 -12.97
N VAL A 123 2.12 20.26 -12.39
CA VAL A 123 3.29 20.59 -11.56
C VAL A 123 3.23 19.82 -10.24
N ALA A 124 2.05 19.74 -9.63
CA ALA A 124 1.84 18.99 -8.39
C ALA A 124 2.18 17.50 -8.54
N VAL A 125 1.71 16.85 -9.61
CA VAL A 125 1.98 15.42 -9.86
C VAL A 125 3.47 15.17 -10.11
N ILE A 126 4.13 16.01 -10.92
CA ILE A 126 5.58 15.86 -11.20
C ILE A 126 6.39 16.03 -9.92
N LEU A 127 6.08 17.06 -9.11
CA LEU A 127 6.80 17.33 -7.87
C LEU A 127 6.64 16.18 -6.87
N VAL A 128 5.41 15.69 -6.64
CA VAL A 128 5.17 14.54 -5.76
C VAL A 128 5.87 13.29 -6.29
N GLY A 129 5.82 13.04 -7.59
CA GLY A 129 6.48 11.88 -8.20
C GLY A 129 8.00 11.88 -8.02
N VAL A 130 8.65 13.02 -8.28
CA VAL A 130 10.10 13.16 -8.10
C VAL A 130 10.49 12.96 -6.63
N LEU A 131 9.74 13.57 -5.71
CA LEU A 131 10.00 13.46 -4.27
C LEU A 131 9.81 12.01 -3.80
N MET A 132 8.77 11.33 -4.30
CA MET A 132 8.51 9.91 -4.03
C MET A 132 9.66 9.01 -4.50
N VAL A 133 10.10 9.19 -5.73
CA VAL A 133 11.22 8.42 -6.30
C VAL A 133 12.50 8.67 -5.50
N MET A 134 12.80 9.92 -5.14
CA MET A 134 13.99 10.26 -4.36
C MET A 134 14.01 9.54 -3.01
N TYR A 135 12.95 9.65 -2.19
CA TYR A 135 13.01 9.04 -0.86
C TYR A 135 13.04 7.49 -0.91
N VAL A 136 12.42 6.87 -1.92
CA VAL A 136 12.45 5.41 -2.10
C VAL A 136 13.84 4.95 -2.54
N LEU A 137 14.50 5.68 -3.45
CA LEU A 137 15.83 5.35 -3.95
C LEU A 137 16.94 5.49 -2.91
N PHE A 138 16.82 6.43 -1.96
CA PHE A 138 17.82 6.59 -0.91
C PHE A 138 17.50 5.77 0.35
N GLY A 139 16.24 5.40 0.56
CA GLY A 139 15.76 4.88 1.84
C GLY A 139 15.64 3.35 1.95
N GLY A 140 15.44 2.64 0.83
CA GLY A 140 15.17 1.19 0.85
C GLY A 140 13.97 0.79 1.72
N MET A 141 13.86 -0.50 2.08
CA MET A 141 12.71 -1.02 2.83
C MET A 141 12.60 -0.42 4.25
N LEU A 142 13.72 -0.12 4.91
CA LEU A 142 13.70 0.48 6.26
C LEU A 142 13.07 1.86 6.26
N ALA A 143 13.48 2.74 5.34
CA ALA A 143 12.91 4.07 5.26
C ALA A 143 11.43 4.01 4.86
N THR A 144 11.04 3.12 3.93
CA THR A 144 9.63 3.01 3.55
C THR A 144 8.77 2.56 4.72
N THR A 145 9.22 1.59 5.53
CA THR A 145 8.49 1.16 6.74
C THR A 145 8.34 2.31 7.73
N TRP A 146 9.40 3.09 7.98
CA TRP A 146 9.33 4.25 8.87
C TRP A 146 8.41 5.36 8.36
N VAL A 147 8.46 5.68 7.06
CA VAL A 147 7.56 6.66 6.44
C VAL A 147 6.10 6.21 6.61
N GLN A 148 5.81 4.92 6.40
CA GLN A 148 4.45 4.39 6.56
C GLN A 148 3.97 4.40 8.01
N ILE A 149 4.87 4.16 8.99
CA ILE A 149 4.55 4.31 10.41
C ILE A 149 4.18 5.76 10.74
N ILE A 150 5.00 6.72 10.30
CA ILE A 150 4.75 8.14 10.53
C ILE A 150 3.41 8.55 9.90
N LYS A 151 3.16 8.11 8.66
CA LYS A 151 1.89 8.32 7.96
C LYS A 151 0.70 7.74 8.74
N ALA A 152 0.82 6.52 9.27
CA ALA A 152 -0.23 5.90 10.07
C ALA A 152 -0.55 6.71 11.33
N VAL A 153 0.48 7.15 12.06
CA VAL A 153 0.32 7.96 13.26
C VAL A 153 -0.31 9.32 12.93
N MET A 154 0.15 10.00 11.89
CA MET A 154 -0.40 11.29 11.46
C MET A 154 -1.88 11.18 11.07
N LEU A 155 -2.27 10.12 10.35
CA LEU A 155 -3.66 9.87 9.98
C LEU A 155 -4.53 9.61 11.21
N LEU A 156 -4.07 8.78 12.15
CA LEU A 156 -4.81 8.48 13.38
C LEU A 156 -4.96 9.72 14.27
N SER A 157 -3.93 10.55 14.38
CA SER A 157 -4.00 11.82 15.14
C SER A 157 -4.79 12.91 14.43
N GLY A 158 -4.84 12.88 13.09
CA GLY A 158 -5.59 13.86 12.30
C GLY A 158 -7.08 13.54 12.18
N ALA A 159 -7.47 12.29 12.46
CA ALA A 159 -8.86 11.83 12.47
C ALA A 159 -9.55 11.94 13.85
N SER A 160 -8.79 12.28 14.90
CA SER A 160 -9.27 12.49 16.28
C SER A 160 -9.63 13.93 16.58
#